data_AF-A0A7H0EV48-F1
#
_entry.id   AF-A0A7H0EV48-F1
#
_cell.length_a   1.000
_cell.length_b   1.000
_cell.length_c   1.000
_cell.angle_alpha   90.00
_cell.angle_beta   90.00
_cell.angle_gamma   90.00
#
_symmetry.space_group_name_H-M   'P 1'
#
loop_
_entity.id
_entity.type
_entity.pdbx_description
1 polymer ?
#
loop_
_entity_poly.entity_id
_entity_poly.type
_entity_poly.pdbx_seq_one_letter_code
_entity_poly.pdbx_strand_id
1 'polypeptide(L)'
;MSKEIKITLPSINEQRMEIFKKGIDEAISALRENATAAPYPKAKAVDYSTLDERYFLTVEQGWVAPPHNLVNAWFEQFKSTFPEYGSDSSLAALLGNHSNGASRRIREYRNGEKPIPFGIWRKFLVLTGRAPQEIIPVFGVFDTEGNDICTE
;
A
#
# COMPACT_ATOMS: atom_id res chain seq x y z
N MET A 1 -50.57 23.63 -16.87
CA MET A 1 -50.42 22.38 -16.10
C MET A 1 -48.95 22.11 -15.90
N SER A 2 -48.42 22.44 -14.73
CA SER A 2 -47.06 22.09 -14.30
C SER A 2 -47.02 20.59 -14.04
N LYS A 3 -46.25 19.83 -14.81
CA LYS A 3 -46.01 18.41 -14.50
C LYS A 3 -45.13 18.35 -13.25
N GLU A 4 -45.67 17.86 -12.14
CA GLU A 4 -44.87 17.47 -10.98
C GLU A 4 -43.92 16.34 -11.39
N ILE A 5 -42.62 16.58 -11.28
CA ILE A 5 -41.60 15.55 -11.44
C ILE A 5 -41.35 14.97 -10.05
N LYS A 6 -41.79 13.74 -9.82
CA LYS A 6 -41.52 13.02 -8.58
C LYS A 6 -40.21 12.24 -8.74
N ILE A 7 -39.13 12.73 -8.12
CA ILE A 7 -37.84 12.05 -8.10
C ILE A 7 -37.85 11.06 -6.94
N THR A 8 -37.82 9.77 -7.24
CA THR A 8 -37.63 8.71 -6.23
C THR A 8 -36.15 8.57 -5.93
N LEU A 9 -35.74 8.96 -4.72
CA LEU A 9 -34.37 8.76 -4.25
C LEU A 9 -34.24 7.36 -3.63
N PRO A 10 -33.12 6.66 -3.88
CA PRO A 10 -32.81 5.41 -3.19
C PRO A 10 -32.66 5.65 -1.69
N SER A 11 -32.88 4.61 -0.91
CA SER A 11 -32.65 4.62 0.53
C SER A 11 -31.19 4.92 0.87
N ILE A 12 -30.92 5.36 2.10
CA ILE A 12 -29.54 5.59 2.57
C ILE A 12 -28.71 4.30 2.54
N ASN A 13 -29.32 3.14 2.77
CA ASN A 13 -28.63 1.85 2.72
C ASN A 13 -28.19 1.48 1.30
N GLU A 14 -29.08 1.68 0.33
CA GLU A 14 -28.74 1.48 -1.09
C GLU A 14 -27.62 2.44 -1.52
N GLN A 15 -27.69 3.71 -1.11
CA GLN A 15 -26.64 4.69 -1.40
C GLN A 15 -25.28 4.30 -0.78
N ARG A 16 -25.26 3.84 0.48
CA ARG A 16 -24.05 3.37 1.16
C ARG A 16 -23.43 2.17 0.45
N MET A 17 -24.28 1.20 0.09
CA MET A 17 -23.84 0.01 -0.63
C MET A 17 -23.27 0.37 -2.00
N GLU A 18 -23.86 1.35 -2.69
CA GLU A 18 -23.34 1.84 -3.97
C GLU A 18 -21.97 2.52 -3.82
N ILE A 19 -21.79 3.34 -2.78
CA ILE A 19 -20.48 3.96 -2.47
C ILE A 19 -19.43 2.89 -2.18
N PHE A 20 -19.79 1.84 -1.41
CA PHE A 20 -18.88 0.72 -1.14
C PHE A 20 -18.46 0.01 -2.44
N LYS A 21 -19.42 -0.36 -3.29
CA LYS A 21 -19.14 -0.99 -4.60
C LYS A 21 -18.26 -0.12 -5.48
N LYS A 22 -18.57 1.18 -5.56
CA LYS A 22 -17.76 2.14 -6.31
C LYS A 22 -16.31 2.19 -5.82
N GLY A 23 -16.09 2.17 -4.50
CA GLY A 23 -14.74 2.11 -3.92
C GLY A 23 -13.99 0.82 -4.31
N ILE A 24 -14.69 -0.31 -4.41
CA ILE A 24 -14.10 -1.57 -4.92
C ILE A 24 -13.74 -1.45 -6.40
N ASP A 25 -14.60 -0.86 -7.23
CA ASP A 25 -14.32 -0.67 -8.66
C ASP A 25 -13.13 0.28 -8.91
N GLU A 26 -13.01 1.33 -8.11
CA GLU A 26 -11.84 2.23 -8.10
C GLU A 26 -10.57 1.47 -7.71
N ALA A 27 -10.62 0.63 -6.67
CA ALA A 27 -9.50 -0.21 -6.27
C ALA A 27 -9.09 -1.23 -7.36
N ILE A 28 -10.06 -1.88 -8.02
CA ILE A 28 -9.81 -2.79 -9.14
C ILE A 28 -9.10 -2.04 -10.28
N SER A 29 -9.55 -0.83 -10.59
CA SER A 29 -8.95 0.01 -11.63
C SER A 29 -7.49 0.34 -11.29
N ALA A 30 -7.20 0.78 -10.07
CA ALA A 30 -5.84 1.04 -9.61
C ALA A 30 -4.96 -0.23 -9.62
N LEU A 31 -5.49 -1.40 -9.26
CA LEU A 31 -4.77 -2.66 -9.33
C LEU A 31 -4.40 -3.04 -10.78
N ARG A 32 -5.31 -2.81 -11.73
CA ARG A 32 -5.05 -3.02 -13.16
C ARG A 32 -3.98 -2.07 -13.67
N GLU A 33 -4.01 -0.80 -13.29
CA GLU A 33 -2.97 0.17 -13.64
C GLU A 33 -1.61 -0.25 -13.08
N ASN A 34 -1.55 -0.64 -11.80
CA ASN A 34 -0.33 -1.12 -11.17
C ASN A 34 0.26 -2.35 -11.86
N ALA A 35 -0.58 -3.25 -12.40
CA ALA A 35 -0.12 -4.41 -13.17
C ALA A 35 0.59 -4.03 -14.49
N THR A 36 0.41 -2.79 -14.97
CA THR A 36 1.09 -2.25 -16.16
C THR A 36 2.37 -1.47 -15.85
N ALA A 37 2.79 -1.42 -14.57
CA ALA A 37 3.98 -0.68 -14.16
C ALA A 37 5.23 -1.11 -14.93
N ALA A 38 6.07 -0.13 -15.29
CA ALA A 38 7.28 -0.36 -16.06
C ALA A 38 8.29 -1.23 -15.29
N PRO A 39 8.93 -2.21 -15.93
CA PRO A 39 9.98 -3.00 -15.30
C PRO A 39 11.27 -2.18 -15.18
N TYR A 40 11.92 -2.27 -14.02
CA TYR A 40 13.23 -1.67 -13.76
C TYR A 40 14.29 -2.75 -13.46
N PRO A 41 15.57 -2.51 -13.77
CA PRO A 41 16.63 -3.51 -13.56
C PRO A 41 16.87 -3.83 -12.08
N LYS A 42 17.62 -4.90 -11.82
CA LYS A 42 18.10 -5.25 -10.48
C LYS A 42 19.03 -4.17 -9.92
N ALA A 43 19.00 -3.96 -8.60
CA ALA A 43 19.94 -3.10 -7.89
C ALA A 43 21.36 -3.68 -8.00
N LYS A 44 22.30 -2.90 -8.53
CA LYS A 44 23.69 -3.34 -8.73
C LYS A 44 24.40 -3.73 -7.43
N ALA A 45 24.02 -3.11 -6.31
CA ALA A 45 24.63 -3.31 -4.99
C ALA A 45 24.01 -4.47 -4.19
N VAL A 46 23.11 -5.26 -4.79
CA VAL A 46 22.43 -6.38 -4.12
C VAL A 46 22.84 -7.69 -4.76
N ASP A 47 23.31 -8.62 -3.94
CA ASP A 47 23.43 -10.02 -4.33
C ASP A 47 22.08 -10.71 -4.11
N TYR A 48 21.42 -11.05 -5.22
CA TYR A 48 20.09 -11.65 -5.17
C TYR A 48 20.11 -13.13 -4.78
N SER A 49 21.27 -13.78 -4.84
CA SER A 49 21.39 -15.20 -4.46
C SER A 49 21.38 -15.44 -2.96
N THR A 50 21.58 -14.37 -2.17
CA THR A 50 21.68 -14.41 -0.71
C THR A 50 20.49 -13.77 0.00
N LEU A 51 19.44 -13.40 -0.75
CA LEU A 51 18.23 -12.81 -0.16
C LEU A 51 17.44 -13.85 0.62
N ASP A 52 17.09 -13.50 1.86
CA ASP A 52 16.17 -14.26 2.68
C ASP A 52 14.73 -13.96 2.28
N GLU A 53 13.95 -15.01 2.02
CA GLU A 53 12.54 -14.87 1.65
C GLU A 53 11.70 -14.16 2.73
N ARG A 54 12.11 -14.29 4.01
CA ARG A 54 11.42 -13.69 5.16
C ARG A 54 11.42 -12.17 5.12
N TYR A 55 12.28 -11.54 4.31
CA TYR A 55 12.24 -10.09 4.10
C TYR A 55 10.98 -9.63 3.35
N PHE A 56 10.30 -10.54 2.62
CA PHE A 56 9.13 -10.22 1.79
C PHE A 56 7.80 -10.65 2.42
N LEU A 57 7.84 -11.47 3.47
CA LEU A 57 6.68 -12.02 4.16
C LEU A 57 5.93 -10.97 4.97
N THR A 58 4.69 -11.28 5.37
CA THR A 58 3.95 -10.51 6.39
C THR A 58 4.39 -10.90 7.80
N VAL A 59 3.99 -10.12 8.81
CA VAL A 59 4.30 -10.43 10.23
C VAL A 59 3.77 -11.80 10.62
N GLU A 60 2.55 -12.14 10.20
CA GLU A 60 1.88 -13.42 10.46
C GLU A 60 2.60 -14.58 9.78
N GLN A 61 3.27 -14.32 8.66
CA GLN A 61 4.07 -15.29 7.92
C GLN A 61 5.51 -15.42 8.45
N GLY A 62 5.88 -14.70 9.51
CA GLY A 62 7.21 -14.78 10.12
C GLY A 62 8.23 -13.80 9.54
N TRP A 63 7.76 -12.62 9.11
CA TRP A 63 8.63 -11.53 8.63
C TRP A 63 9.79 -11.24 9.59
N VAL A 64 10.96 -10.97 9.00
CA VAL A 64 12.12 -10.45 9.71
C VAL A 64 12.62 -9.17 9.03
N ALA A 65 13.17 -8.26 9.84
CA ALA A 65 13.72 -7.01 9.31
C ALA A 65 14.90 -7.31 8.35
N PRO A 66 14.90 -6.72 7.14
CA PRO A 66 16.03 -6.87 6.22
C PRO A 66 17.29 -6.19 6.79
N PRO A 67 18.48 -6.64 6.36
CA PRO A 67 19.71 -5.99 6.74
C PRO A 67 19.80 -4.58 6.11
N HIS A 68 20.45 -3.66 6.82
CA HIS A 68 20.48 -2.24 6.45
C HIS A 68 21.12 -1.97 5.08
N ASN A 69 22.08 -2.82 4.66
CA ASN A 69 22.70 -2.73 3.34
C ASN A 69 21.68 -2.96 2.20
N LEU A 70 20.75 -3.90 2.37
CA LEU A 70 19.66 -4.15 1.43
C LEU A 70 18.69 -2.97 1.39
N VAL A 71 18.29 -2.47 2.56
CA VAL A 71 17.42 -1.29 2.69
C VAL A 71 18.04 -0.10 1.95
N ASN A 72 19.32 0.19 2.23
CA ASN A 72 20.03 1.30 1.59
C ASN A 72 20.14 1.09 0.07
N ALA A 73 20.51 -0.10 -0.40
CA ALA A 73 20.69 -0.36 -1.82
C ALA A 73 19.39 -0.16 -2.61
N TRP A 74 18.25 -0.63 -2.10
CA TRP A 74 16.96 -0.41 -2.77
C TRP A 74 16.43 1.01 -2.64
N PHE A 75 16.65 1.68 -1.52
CA PHE A 75 16.29 3.10 -1.38
C PHE A 75 17.07 3.97 -2.36
N GLU A 76 18.38 3.75 -2.50
CA GLU A 76 19.21 4.48 -3.45
C GLU A 76 18.84 4.16 -4.90
N GLN A 77 18.53 2.89 -5.21
CA GLN A 77 17.98 2.55 -6.52
C GLN A 77 16.70 3.35 -6.81
N PHE A 78 15.74 3.36 -5.88
CA PHE A 78 14.48 4.07 -6.07
C PHE A 78 14.70 5.58 -6.28
N LYS A 79 15.51 6.21 -5.42
CA LYS A 79 15.87 7.63 -5.54
C LYS A 79 16.54 7.98 -6.86
N SER A 80 17.42 7.11 -7.35
CA SER A 80 18.08 7.32 -8.64
C SER A 80 17.14 7.14 -9.84
N THR A 81 16.06 6.38 -9.66
CA THR A 81 15.06 6.09 -10.69
C THR A 81 13.96 7.16 -10.75
N PHE A 82 13.57 7.68 -9.58
CA PHE A 82 12.51 8.70 -9.40
C PHE A 82 13.08 9.92 -8.65
N PRO A 83 13.75 10.85 -9.37
CA PRO A 83 14.44 11.99 -8.77
C PRO A 83 13.57 12.90 -7.89
N GLU A 84 12.26 12.96 -8.15
CA GLU A 84 11.27 13.67 -7.32
C GLU A 84 11.22 13.13 -5.88
N TYR A 85 11.58 11.86 -5.69
CA TYR A 85 11.72 11.20 -4.38
C TYR A 85 13.19 11.01 -3.97
N GLY A 86 14.12 11.74 -4.60
CA GLY A 86 15.57 11.56 -4.45
C GLY A 86 16.15 11.87 -3.07
N SER A 87 15.38 12.47 -2.15
CA SER A 87 15.85 12.85 -0.81
C SER A 87 15.30 11.91 0.27
N ASP A 88 16.00 11.81 1.40
CA ASP A 88 15.47 11.08 2.57
C ASP A 88 14.13 11.67 3.05
N SER A 89 13.92 12.97 2.87
CA SER A 89 12.69 13.66 3.28
C SER A 89 11.51 13.29 2.38
N SER A 90 11.69 13.37 1.06
CA SER A 90 10.64 13.04 0.09
C SER A 90 10.31 11.54 0.09
N LEU A 91 11.32 10.68 0.27
CA LEU A 91 11.10 9.25 0.49
C LEU A 91 10.33 8.99 1.80
N ALA A 92 10.67 9.68 2.89
CA ALA A 92 9.96 9.52 4.16
C ALA A 92 8.48 9.91 4.04
N ALA A 93 8.20 11.04 3.38
CA ALA A 93 6.84 11.49 3.12
C ALA A 93 6.05 10.49 2.28
N LEU A 94 6.66 9.95 1.21
CA LEU A 94 6.04 8.91 0.38
C LEU A 94 5.68 7.66 1.19
N LEU A 95 6.55 7.27 2.12
CA LEU A 95 6.33 6.12 3.01
C LEU A 95 5.38 6.42 4.18
N GLY A 96 4.73 7.59 4.21
CA GLY A 96 3.72 7.97 5.20
C GLY A 96 4.31 8.51 6.50
N ASN A 97 5.58 8.91 6.50
CA ASN A 97 6.24 9.44 7.69
C ASN A 97 6.29 10.97 7.64
N HIS A 98 5.30 11.60 8.29
CA HIS A 98 5.10 13.06 8.23
C HIS A 98 5.59 13.83 9.47
N SER A 99 6.19 13.15 10.47
CA SER A 99 6.61 13.84 11.69
C SER A 99 8.00 14.49 11.59
N ASN A 100 8.24 15.49 12.44
CA ASN A 100 9.54 16.12 12.60
C ASN A 100 10.60 15.02 12.87
N GLY A 101 11.62 14.94 12.01
CA GLY A 101 12.66 13.89 12.06
C GLY A 101 12.44 12.67 11.15
N ALA A 102 11.47 12.70 10.23
CA ALA A 102 11.22 11.61 9.29
C ALA A 102 12.43 11.27 8.40
N SER A 103 13.12 12.30 7.89
CA SER A 103 14.37 12.13 7.14
C SER A 103 15.49 11.48 7.97
N ARG A 104 15.62 11.88 9.23
CA ARG A 104 16.56 11.26 10.18
C ARG A 104 16.25 9.77 10.36
N ARG A 105 14.99 9.38 10.54
CA ARG A 105 14.62 7.96 10.67
C ARG A 105 14.95 7.13 9.44
N ILE A 106 14.69 7.65 8.24
CA ILE A 106 15.10 6.96 7.00
C ILE A 106 16.62 6.73 6.99
N ARG A 107 17.41 7.74 7.39
CA ARG A 107 18.85 7.61 7.51
C ARG A 107 19.28 6.57 8.56
N GLU A 108 18.65 6.56 9.74
CA GLU A 108 18.89 5.56 10.79
C GLU A 108 18.69 4.13 10.26
N TYR A 109 17.66 3.90 9.45
CA TYR A 109 17.40 2.57 8.84
C TYR A 109 18.45 2.18 7.81
N ARG A 110 18.86 3.11 6.96
CA ARG A 110 19.88 2.87 5.91
C ARG A 110 21.26 2.60 6.51
N ASN A 111 21.60 3.29 7.59
CA ASN A 111 22.89 3.16 8.26
C ASN A 111 22.94 1.99 9.26
N GLY A 112 21.80 1.34 9.56
CA GLY A 112 21.73 0.25 10.52
C GLY A 112 21.71 0.71 11.98
N GLU A 113 21.52 2.00 12.25
CA GLU A 113 21.31 2.52 13.61
C GLU A 113 20.00 1.99 14.22
N LYS A 114 19.00 1.72 13.37
CA LYS A 114 17.74 1.07 13.74
C LYS A 114 17.28 0.09 12.66
N PRO A 115 16.62 -1.02 13.01
CA PRO A 115 15.94 -1.85 12.02
C PRO A 115 14.77 -1.08 11.40
N ILE A 116 14.51 -1.32 10.12
CA ILE A 116 13.35 -0.74 9.45
C ILE A 116 12.05 -1.38 9.98
N PRO A 117 11.02 -0.59 10.35
CA PRO A 117 9.73 -1.13 10.74
C PRO A 117 9.01 -1.84 9.59
N PHE A 118 8.29 -2.92 9.91
CA PHE A 118 7.53 -3.72 8.94
C PHE A 118 6.65 -2.85 8.03
N GLY A 119 5.81 -1.97 8.59
CA GLY A 119 4.88 -1.17 7.78
C GLY A 119 5.58 -0.26 6.75
N ILE A 120 6.75 0.30 7.10
CA ILE A 120 7.54 1.13 6.17
C ILE A 120 8.13 0.25 5.07
N TRP A 121 8.72 -0.88 5.46
CA TRP A 121 9.33 -1.80 4.51
C TRP A 121 8.30 -2.41 3.56
N ARG A 122 7.18 -2.91 4.09
CA ARG A 122 6.10 -3.52 3.33
C ARG A 122 5.50 -2.54 2.33
N LYS A 123 5.21 -1.31 2.75
CA LYS A 123 4.74 -0.25 1.85
C LYS A 123 5.73 0.00 0.71
N PHE A 124 7.04 0.04 1.01
CA PHE A 124 8.08 0.20 0.00
C PHE A 124 8.15 -0.98 -0.99
N LEU A 125 8.02 -2.23 -0.50
CA LEU A 125 8.00 -3.40 -1.37
C LEU A 125 6.82 -3.38 -2.33
N VAL A 126 5.62 -3.08 -1.84
CA VAL A 126 4.40 -3.00 -2.66
C VAL A 126 4.50 -1.86 -3.67
N LEU A 127 4.89 -0.66 -3.21
CA LEU A 127 5.08 0.52 -4.06
C LEU A 127 6.01 0.25 -5.25
N THR A 128 7.03 -0.59 -5.04
CA THR A 128 8.05 -0.88 -6.04
C THR A 128 7.86 -2.21 -6.77
N GLY A 129 6.70 -2.87 -6.61
CA GLY A 129 6.39 -4.14 -7.26
C GLY A 129 7.24 -5.33 -6.78
N ARG A 130 7.95 -5.21 -5.66
CA ARG A 130 8.73 -6.29 -5.05
C ARG A 130 7.89 -7.20 -4.16
N ALA A 131 6.68 -6.77 -3.80
CA ALA A 131 5.69 -7.56 -3.10
C ALA A 131 4.31 -7.36 -3.76
N PRO A 132 3.42 -8.37 -3.69
CA PRO A 132 2.06 -8.23 -4.18
C PRO A 132 1.26 -7.23 -3.33
N GLN A 133 0.27 -6.60 -3.96
CA GLN A 133 -0.75 -5.80 -3.27
C GLN A 133 -1.52 -6.67 -2.27
N GLU A 134 -1.74 -6.17 -1.06
CA GLU A 134 -2.50 -6.88 -0.02
C GLU A 134 -3.97 -6.50 -0.12
N ILE A 135 -4.79 -7.47 -0.53
CA ILE A 135 -6.25 -7.30 -0.61
C ILE A 135 -6.85 -8.02 0.58
N ILE A 136 -7.42 -7.25 1.51
CA ILE A 136 -8.08 -7.78 2.70
C ILE A 136 -9.48 -8.28 2.29
N PRO A 137 -9.80 -9.57 2.49
CA PRO A 137 -11.15 -10.08 2.22
C PRO A 137 -12.19 -9.41 3.12
N VAL A 138 -13.26 -8.90 2.52
CA VAL A 138 -14.40 -8.34 3.25
C VAL A 138 -15.41 -9.45 3.51
N PHE A 139 -15.66 -9.78 4.78
CA PHE A 139 -16.64 -10.82 5.15
C PHE A 139 -18.08 -10.32 5.18
N GLY A 140 -18.29 -9.01 5.24
CA GLY A 140 -19.61 -8.38 5.21
C GLY A 140 -19.50 -6.87 5.27
N VAL A 141 -20.53 -6.18 4.78
CA VAL A 141 -20.68 -4.73 4.91
C VAL A 141 -21.59 -4.45 6.11
N PHE A 142 -20.98 -4.08 7.24
CA PHE A 142 -21.69 -3.77 8.48
C PHE A 142 -22.36 -2.38 8.41
N ASP A 143 -23.23 -2.09 9.38
CA ASP A 143 -23.98 -0.81 9.49
C ASP A 143 -24.89 -0.48 8.29
N THR A 144 -25.33 -1.53 7.61
CA THR A 144 -26.51 -1.52 6.73
C THR A 144 -27.67 -2.18 7.45
N GLU A 145 -28.91 -1.73 7.21
CA GLU A 145 -30.07 -2.55 7.57
C GLU A 145 -29.91 -3.85 6.78
N GLY A 146 -29.56 -4.93 7.47
CA GLY A 146 -29.42 -6.23 6.83
C GLY A 146 -30.69 -6.57 6.08
N ASN A 147 -30.63 -7.47 5.11
CA ASN A 147 -31.83 -8.23 4.81
C ASN A 147 -32.31 -8.77 6.15
N ASP A 148 -33.54 -8.46 6.56
CA ASP A 148 -34.20 -9.16 7.65
C ASP A 148 -34.17 -10.65 7.26
N ILE A 149 -33.14 -11.37 7.70
CA ILE A 149 -33.12 -12.83 7.70
C ILE A 149 -33.99 -13.22 8.89
N CYS A 150 -35.27 -12.90 8.80
CA CYS A 150 -36.31 -13.63 9.52
C CYS A 150 -36.69 -14.82 8.64
N THR A 151 -36.88 -15.97 9.28
CA THR A 151 -37.21 -17.32 8.77
C THR A 151 -35.97 -18.17 8.47
N GLU A 152 -35.68 -19.27 9.20
CA GLU A 152 -36.46 -20.10 10.16
C GLU A 152 -35.66 -20.39 11.44
#